data_AF-A0A7Y1YKP9-F1
#
_entry.id   AF-A0A7Y1YKP9-F1
#
_cell.length_a   1.000
_cell.length_b   1.000
_cell.length_c   1.000
_cell.angle_alpha   90.00
_cell.angle_beta   90.00
_cell.angle_gamma   90.00
#
_symmetry.space_group_name_H-M   'P 1'
#
loop_
_entity.id
_entity.type
_entity.pdbx_description
1 polymer ?
#
loop_
_entity_poly.entity_id
_entity_poly.type
_entity_poly.pdbx_seq_one_letter_code
_entity_poly.pdbx_strand_id
1 'polypeptide(L)'
;MKVLFIGGTGNISTEVSKRAIELDMDLFLLNRGTHNPLPWSTHIQADISDQNQIKQKLEGHKWDVVVNWIAFTEEEVARDIQLFQGKTKQYIFISSASCYEKPPKNYIITESTPVVNPFWKYSQDKIACENLLMKEYKENNFPVTIIRPSHTYDTVIPVVYGGWQEYTIIDRMKKGQKIIIHGDGTSLWTLT
;
A
#
# COMPACT_ATOMS: atom_id res chain seq x y z
N MET A 1 12.31 -1.13 -18.30
CA MET A 1 12.63 -0.95 -16.87
C MET A 1 12.17 -2.18 -16.12
N LYS A 2 13.01 -2.80 -15.28
CA LYS A 2 12.68 -4.04 -14.55
C LYS A 2 12.10 -3.72 -13.17
N VAL A 3 10.83 -4.07 -12.97
CA VAL A 3 10.04 -3.66 -11.81
C VAL A 3 9.52 -4.87 -11.05
N LEU A 4 9.64 -4.86 -9.73
CA LEU A 4 9.05 -5.85 -8.84
C LEU A 4 7.90 -5.23 -8.05
N PHE A 5 6.71 -5.79 -8.17
CA PHE A 5 5.60 -5.52 -7.25
C PHE A 5 5.45 -6.66 -6.26
N ILE A 6 5.55 -6.36 -4.97
CA ILE A 6 5.23 -7.28 -3.88
C ILE A 6 3.73 -7.12 -3.60
N GLY A 7 2.95 -8.14 -3.93
CA GLY A 7 1.52 -8.05 -4.17
C GLY A 7 1.22 -7.89 -5.66
N GLY A 8 0.52 -6.81 -6.04
CA GLY A 8 0.24 -6.49 -7.44
C GLY A 8 -1.19 -6.74 -7.91
N THR A 9 -1.98 -7.51 -7.16
CA THR A 9 -3.35 -7.92 -7.53
C THR A 9 -4.46 -7.39 -6.61
N GLY A 10 -4.16 -6.38 -5.78
CA GLY A 10 -5.14 -5.69 -4.93
C GLY A 10 -5.79 -4.46 -5.59
N ASN A 11 -6.58 -3.72 -4.80
CA ASN A 11 -7.40 -2.57 -5.23
C ASN A 11 -6.60 -1.51 -6.03
N ILE A 12 -5.49 -1.02 -5.48
CA ILE A 12 -4.66 -0.01 -6.16
C ILE A 12 -3.73 -0.68 -7.18
N SER A 13 -3.10 -1.78 -6.77
CA SER A 13 -1.95 -2.34 -7.48
C SER A 13 -2.32 -2.98 -8.81
N THR A 14 -3.57 -3.41 -9.01
CA THR A 14 -4.03 -4.04 -10.26
C THR A 14 -3.98 -3.06 -11.42
N GLU A 15 -4.55 -1.86 -11.26
CA GLU A 15 -4.52 -0.83 -12.30
C GLU A 15 -3.10 -0.32 -12.55
N VAL A 16 -2.28 -0.21 -11.48
CA VAL A 16 -0.86 0.15 -11.64
C VAL A 16 -0.07 -0.95 -12.37
N SER A 17 -0.40 -2.23 -12.15
CA SER A 17 0.21 -3.34 -12.88
C SER A 17 -0.14 -3.30 -14.36
N LYS A 18 -1.41 -3.07 -14.71
CA LYS A 18 -1.83 -2.90 -16.10
C LYS A 18 -1.09 -1.73 -16.75
N ARG A 19 -1.03 -0.59 -16.06
CA ARG A 19 -0.35 0.61 -16.57
C ARG A 19 1.15 0.40 -16.75
N ALA A 20 1.81 -0.35 -15.87
CA ALA A 20 3.23 -0.67 -16.02
C ALA A 20 3.49 -1.49 -17.29
N ILE A 21 2.63 -2.47 -17.60
CA ILE A 21 2.71 -3.25 -18.84
C ILE A 21 2.47 -2.38 -20.08
N GLU A 22 1.46 -1.50 -20.05
CA GLU A 22 1.19 -0.55 -21.16
C GLU A 22 2.36 0.39 -21.44
N LEU A 23 3.23 0.61 -20.46
CA LEU A 23 4.44 1.43 -20.57
C LEU A 23 5.69 0.59 -20.88
N ASP A 24 5.52 -0.64 -21.37
CA ASP A 24 6.59 -1.58 -21.73
C ASP A 24 7.59 -1.83 -20.58
N MET A 25 7.11 -1.84 -19.33
CA MET A 25 7.91 -2.23 -18.18
C MET A 25 7.98 -3.76 -18.06
N ASP A 26 9.18 -4.26 -17.72
CA ASP A 26 9.41 -5.68 -17.42
C ASP A 26 8.93 -5.94 -15.99
N LEU A 27 7.63 -6.25 -15.86
CA LEU A 27 6.93 -6.34 -14.58
C LEU A 27 6.96 -7.76 -14.01
N PHE A 28 7.45 -7.86 -12.77
CA PHE A 28 7.41 -9.04 -11.94
C PHE A 28 6.40 -8.84 -10.81
N LEU A 29 5.54 -9.84 -10.60
CA LEU A 29 4.60 -9.87 -9.48
C LEU A 29 5.02 -10.96 -8.50
N LEU A 30 5.28 -10.58 -7.24
CA LEU A 30 5.54 -11.50 -6.15
C LEU A 30 4.32 -11.61 -5.26
N ASN A 31 3.64 -12.75 -5.29
CA ASN A 31 2.47 -13.02 -4.47
C ASN A 31 2.28 -14.55 -4.29
N ARG A 32 1.29 -14.93 -3.46
CA ARG A 32 1.04 -16.33 -3.09
C ARG A 32 0.35 -17.17 -4.20
N GLY A 33 -0.06 -16.55 -5.30
CA GLY A 33 -0.80 -17.22 -6.39
C GLY A 33 -2.26 -17.53 -6.07
N THR A 34 -2.86 -16.84 -5.10
CA THR A 34 -4.29 -17.02 -4.73
C THR A 34 -5.27 -16.37 -5.70
N HIS A 35 -4.78 -15.48 -6.56
CA HIS A 35 -5.54 -14.83 -7.62
C HIS A 35 -4.93 -15.17 -8.98
N ASN A 36 -5.75 -15.17 -10.02
CA ASN A 36 -5.30 -15.49 -11.36
C ASN A 36 -4.14 -14.56 -11.77
N PRO A 37 -3.03 -15.13 -12.29
CA PRO A 37 -1.91 -14.33 -12.73
C PRO A 37 -2.33 -13.41 -13.88
N LEU A 38 -1.92 -12.14 -13.82
CA LEU A 38 -2.05 -11.24 -14.97
C LEU A 38 -1.20 -11.83 -16.11
N PRO A 39 -1.78 -12.16 -17.28
CA PRO A 39 -1.14 -13.00 -18.29
C PRO A 39 0.14 -12.41 -18.90
N TRP A 40 0.33 -11.09 -18.76
CA TRP A 40 1.47 -10.35 -19.33
C TRP A 40 2.59 -10.07 -18.34
N SER A 41 2.48 -10.54 -17.09
CA SER A 41 3.48 -10.33 -16.03
C SER A 41 4.26 -11.61 -15.74
N THR A 42 5.51 -11.46 -15.29
CA THR A 42 6.29 -12.59 -14.78
C THR A 42 5.92 -12.85 -13.32
N HIS A 43 5.44 -14.04 -12.99
CA HIS A 43 5.03 -14.40 -11.62
C HIS A 43 6.16 -15.03 -10.82
N ILE A 44 6.44 -14.45 -9.66
CA ILE A 44 7.27 -15.03 -8.61
C ILE A 44 6.32 -15.51 -7.51
N GLN A 45 5.85 -16.75 -7.63
CA GLN A 45 4.97 -17.32 -6.61
C GLN A 45 5.76 -17.61 -5.33
N ALA A 46 5.49 -16.83 -4.29
CA ALA A 46 6.09 -16.96 -2.97
C ALA A 46 5.29 -16.19 -1.90
N ASP A 47 5.44 -16.57 -0.64
CA ASP A 47 5.00 -15.74 0.50
C ASP A 47 6.15 -14.84 0.95
N ILE A 48 5.91 -13.52 0.98
CA ILE A 48 6.94 -12.54 1.38
C ILE A 48 7.39 -12.73 2.84
N SER A 49 6.56 -13.36 3.69
CA SER A 49 6.97 -13.69 5.07
C SER A 49 7.92 -14.89 5.16
N ASP A 50 7.99 -15.75 4.14
CA ASP A 50 8.94 -16.87 4.09
C ASP A 50 10.31 -16.39 3.59
N GLN A 51 11.16 -15.96 4.51
CA GLN A 51 12.47 -15.39 4.19
C GLN A 51 13.37 -16.35 3.38
N ASN A 52 13.30 -17.65 3.66
CA ASN A 52 14.14 -18.64 2.96
C ASN A 52 13.70 -18.79 1.52
N GLN A 53 12.39 -18.95 1.31
CA GLN A 53 11.81 -19.04 -0.04
C GLN A 53 12.07 -17.78 -0.85
N ILE A 54 11.88 -16.60 -0.25
CA ILE A 54 12.04 -15.31 -0.94
C ILE A 54 13.50 -15.05 -1.30
N LYS A 55 14.43 -15.35 -0.39
CA LYS A 55 15.86 -15.19 -0.67
C LYS A 55 16.28 -16.02 -1.88
N GLN A 56 15.80 -17.26 -1.99
CA GLN A 56 16.06 -18.13 -3.14
C GLN A 56 15.40 -17.61 -4.41
N LYS A 57 14.11 -17.22 -4.35
CA LYS A 57 13.34 -16.75 -5.51
C LYS A 57 13.84 -15.41 -6.07
N LEU A 58 14.43 -14.57 -5.23
CA LEU A 58 14.99 -13.28 -5.61
C LEU A 58 16.51 -13.32 -5.84
N GLU A 59 17.14 -14.48 -5.75
CA GLU A 59 18.58 -14.62 -5.94
C GLU A 59 19.00 -14.20 -7.35
N GLY A 60 20.09 -13.44 -7.46
CA GLY A 60 20.60 -12.93 -8.73
C GLY A 60 19.78 -11.78 -9.35
N HIS A 61 18.59 -11.48 -8.84
CA HIS A 61 17.79 -10.35 -9.33
C HIS A 61 18.35 -9.01 -8.83
N LYS A 62 18.35 -8.04 -9.74
CA LYS A 62 18.46 -6.60 -9.45
C LYS A 62 17.25 -5.90 -10.06
N TRP A 63 16.78 -4.86 -9.38
CA TRP A 63 15.55 -4.16 -9.72
C TRP A 63 15.84 -2.69 -10.00
N ASP A 64 15.18 -2.13 -11.02
CA ASP A 64 15.15 -0.69 -11.17
C ASP A 64 14.21 -0.09 -10.12
N VAL A 65 13.05 -0.72 -9.91
CA VAL A 65 12.05 -0.31 -8.91
C VAL A 65 11.48 -1.53 -8.20
N VAL A 66 11.32 -1.44 -6.89
CA VAL A 66 10.50 -2.34 -6.08
C VAL A 66 9.34 -1.53 -5.50
N VAL A 67 8.11 -2.00 -5.64
CA VAL A 67 6.93 -1.40 -5.00
C VAL A 67 6.32 -2.41 -4.05
N ASN A 68 6.20 -2.06 -2.77
CA ASN A 68 5.57 -2.91 -1.79
C ASN A 68 4.17 -2.41 -1.44
N TRP A 69 3.17 -3.16 -1.90
CA TRP A 69 1.75 -2.88 -1.71
C TRP A 69 1.21 -3.44 -0.40
N ILE A 70 1.94 -4.37 0.23
CA ILE A 70 1.45 -5.23 1.32
C ILE A 70 2.41 -5.28 2.52
N ALA A 71 3.20 -4.23 2.75
CA ALA A 71 3.97 -4.06 3.99
C ALA A 71 3.19 -3.18 4.97
N PHE A 72 2.98 -3.67 6.19
CA PHE A 72 2.13 -3.09 7.22
C PHE A 72 2.87 -2.85 8.53
N THR A 73 3.95 -3.57 8.82
CA THR A 73 4.69 -3.45 10.09
C THR A 73 6.17 -3.13 9.89
N GLU A 74 6.80 -2.62 10.96
CA GLU A 74 8.22 -2.29 10.98
C GLU A 74 9.09 -3.52 10.68
N GLU A 75 8.72 -4.70 11.19
CA GLU A 75 9.44 -5.95 10.97
C GLU A 75 9.42 -6.40 9.50
N GLU A 76 8.28 -6.22 8.83
CA GLU A 76 8.14 -6.53 7.41
C GLU A 76 9.04 -5.62 6.57
N VAL A 77 9.08 -4.33 6.91
CA VAL A 77 9.94 -3.34 6.26
C VAL A 77 11.42 -3.60 6.55
N ALA A 78 11.77 -3.99 7.78
CA ALA A 78 13.15 -4.37 8.13
C ALA A 78 13.64 -5.56 7.30
N ARG A 79 12.79 -6.58 7.08
CA ARG A 79 13.07 -7.68 6.14
C ARG A 79 13.27 -7.13 4.72
N ASP A 80 12.41 -6.25 4.25
CA ASP A 80 12.50 -5.73 2.88
C ASP A 80 13.78 -4.92 2.64
N ILE A 81 14.21 -4.13 3.63
CA ILE A 81 15.52 -3.43 3.58
C ILE A 81 16.65 -4.45 3.39
N GLN A 82 16.68 -5.54 4.17
CA GLN A 82 17.70 -6.58 4.02
C GLN A 82 17.64 -7.27 2.65
N LEU A 83 16.45 -7.48 2.11
CA LEU A 83 16.26 -8.10 0.80
C LEU A 83 16.76 -7.21 -0.34
N PHE A 84 16.54 -5.89 -0.26
CA PHE A 84 16.69 -4.97 -1.39
C PHE A 84 17.85 -3.97 -1.28
N GLN A 85 18.51 -3.83 -0.12
CA GLN A 85 19.70 -2.98 0.02
C GLN A 85 20.76 -3.37 -1.03
N GLY A 86 21.20 -2.39 -1.82
CA GLY A 86 22.17 -2.59 -2.91
C GLY A 86 21.65 -3.43 -4.10
N LYS A 87 20.37 -3.81 -4.11
CA LYS A 87 19.73 -4.61 -5.17
C LYS A 87 18.58 -3.91 -5.88
N THR A 88 18.07 -2.80 -5.34
CA THR A 88 17.12 -1.93 -6.02
C THR A 88 17.67 -0.52 -6.18
N LYS A 89 17.31 0.17 -7.27
CA LYS A 89 17.60 1.61 -7.43
C LYS A 89 16.56 2.50 -6.79
N GLN A 90 15.34 2.00 -6.61
CA GLN A 90 14.23 2.69 -5.96
C GLN A 90 13.34 1.68 -5.22
N TYR A 91 13.00 1.98 -3.97
CA TYR A 91 12.01 1.27 -3.19
C TYR A 91 10.81 2.21 -2.95
N ILE A 92 9.60 1.75 -3.27
CA ILE A 92 8.37 2.52 -3.07
C ILE A 92 7.55 1.81 -1.99
N PHE A 93 7.33 2.52 -0.89
CA PHE A 93 6.48 2.07 0.20
C PHE A 93 5.11 2.73 0.11
N ILE A 94 4.06 1.91 0.06
CA ILE A 94 2.68 2.38 0.09
C ILE A 94 2.25 2.51 1.56
N SER A 95 2.26 3.74 2.06
CA SER A 95 1.75 4.12 3.36
C SER A 95 0.27 4.53 3.27
N SER A 96 -0.19 5.50 4.06
CA SER A 96 -1.59 5.91 4.13
C SER A 96 -1.72 7.38 4.54
N ALA A 97 -2.67 8.11 3.95
CA ALA A 97 -3.05 9.44 4.41
C ALA A 97 -3.63 9.43 5.84
N SER A 98 -4.01 8.26 6.35
CA SER A 98 -4.42 8.10 7.75
C SER A 98 -3.28 8.35 8.74
N CYS A 99 -2.01 8.36 8.31
CA CYS A 99 -0.86 8.62 9.16
C CYS A 99 -0.73 10.09 9.58
N TYR A 100 -1.32 11.03 8.84
CA TYR A 100 -1.31 12.45 9.19
C TYR A 100 -2.04 12.75 10.50
N GLU A 101 -1.68 13.88 11.11
CA GLU A 101 -2.17 14.39 12.39
C GLU A 101 -3.69 14.24 12.54
N LYS A 102 -4.12 13.65 13.65
CA LYS A 102 -5.53 13.59 14.07
C LYS A 102 -5.70 14.13 15.50
N PRO A 103 -6.70 14.98 15.76
CA PRO A 103 -7.59 15.61 14.78
C PRO A 103 -6.82 16.58 13.85
N PRO A 104 -7.24 16.75 12.58
CA PRO A 104 -6.54 17.65 11.66
C PRO A 104 -6.71 19.10 12.11
N LYS A 105 -5.61 19.87 12.15
CA LYS A 105 -5.65 21.32 12.45
C LYS A 105 -6.15 22.17 11.27
N ASN A 106 -6.05 21.64 10.06
CA ASN A 106 -6.49 22.27 8.82
C ASN A 106 -7.09 21.19 7.90
N TYR A 107 -8.08 21.55 7.08
CA TYR A 107 -8.65 20.65 6.09
C TYR A 107 -7.71 20.40 4.90
N ILE A 108 -6.75 21.29 4.67
CA ILE A 108 -5.69 21.10 3.69
C ILE A 108 -4.54 20.35 4.36
N ILE A 109 -4.27 19.15 3.86
CA ILE A 109 -3.19 18.28 4.31
C ILE A 109 -2.12 18.23 3.21
N THR A 110 -0.86 18.38 3.60
CA THR A 110 0.30 18.28 2.71
C THR A 110 1.35 17.35 3.32
N GLU A 111 2.42 17.06 2.59
CA GLU A 111 3.55 16.29 3.09
C GLU A 111 4.29 16.98 4.25
N SER A 112 4.05 18.27 4.48
CA SER A 112 4.54 19.01 5.65
C SER A 112 3.64 18.87 6.88
N THR A 113 2.43 18.33 6.74
CA THR A 113 1.55 18.04 7.88
C THR A 113 2.20 16.98 8.78
N PRO A 114 2.21 17.16 10.12
CA PRO A 114 2.76 16.16 11.03
C PRO A 114 2.14 14.79 10.83
N VAL A 115 2.94 13.76 10.99
CA VAL A 115 2.57 12.35 10.82
C VAL A 115 2.39 11.73 12.21
N VAL A 116 1.24 11.98 12.84
CA VAL A 116 0.92 11.54 14.21
C VAL A 116 -0.57 11.19 14.32
N ASN A 117 -0.90 9.90 14.27
CA ASN A 117 -2.28 9.44 14.51
C ASN A 117 -2.35 8.57 15.77
N PRO A 118 -2.94 9.06 16.89
CA PRO A 118 -3.00 8.31 18.14
C PRO A 118 -4.16 7.30 18.20
N PHE A 119 -5.06 7.28 17.21
CA PHE A 119 -6.34 6.58 17.31
C PHE A 119 -6.38 5.21 16.66
N TRP A 120 -5.46 4.91 15.74
CA TRP A 120 -5.54 3.69 14.94
C TRP A 120 -4.20 2.97 14.83
N LYS A 121 -4.15 1.72 15.32
CA LYS A 121 -2.95 0.87 15.29
C LYS A 121 -2.38 0.71 13.87
N TYR A 122 -3.23 0.54 12.87
CA TYR A 122 -2.80 0.50 11.46
C TYR A 122 -2.00 1.75 11.06
N SER A 123 -2.49 2.94 11.41
CA SER A 123 -1.77 4.19 11.14
C SER A 123 -0.46 4.24 11.91
N GLN A 124 -0.44 3.83 13.18
CA GLN A 124 0.76 3.81 14.01
C GLN A 124 1.83 2.87 13.44
N ASP A 125 1.43 1.70 12.93
CA ASP A 125 2.34 0.74 12.33
C ASP A 125 2.93 1.24 11.01
N LYS A 126 2.11 1.89 10.18
CA LYS A 126 2.60 2.60 8.98
C LYS A 126 3.55 3.73 9.35
N ILE A 127 3.31 4.47 10.43
CA ILE A 127 4.23 5.51 10.91
C ILE A 127 5.56 4.90 11.35
N ALA A 128 5.54 3.77 12.06
CA ALA A 128 6.76 3.04 12.44
C ALA A 128 7.56 2.59 11.20
N CYS A 129 6.87 2.04 10.18
CA CYS A 129 7.47 1.71 8.89
C CYS A 129 8.16 2.92 8.24
N GLU A 130 7.46 4.05 8.15
CA GLU A 130 8.00 5.28 7.56
C GLU A 130 9.23 5.77 8.32
N ASN A 131 9.20 5.74 9.66
CA ASN A 131 10.32 6.16 10.49
C ASN A 131 11.56 5.29 10.25
N LEU A 132 11.40 3.96 10.21
CA LEU A 132 12.50 3.04 9.90
C LEU A 132 13.07 3.30 8.51
N LEU A 133 12.21 3.41 7.48
CA LEU A 133 12.65 3.68 6.11
C LEU A 133 13.39 5.01 5.97
N MET A 134 12.90 6.07 6.62
CA MET A 134 13.55 7.37 6.59
C MET A 134 14.86 7.40 7.39
N LYS A 135 14.99 6.56 8.42
CA LYS A 135 16.26 6.34 9.11
C LYS A 135 17.27 5.66 8.18
N GLU A 136 16.88 4.57 7.53
CA GLU A 136 17.73 3.83 6.58
C GLU A 136 18.11 4.65 5.35
N TYR A 137 17.22 5.52 4.87
CA TYR A 137 17.54 6.50 3.83
C TYR A 137 18.69 7.42 4.26
N LYS A 138 18.64 7.95 5.49
CA LYS A 138 19.64 8.91 6.00
C LYS A 138 20.96 8.25 6.36
N GLU A 139 20.91 7.07 6.97
CA GLU A 139 22.10 6.40 7.53
C GLU A 139 22.78 5.49 6.52
N ASN A 140 22.01 4.79 5.67
CA ASN A 140 22.51 3.72 4.80
C ASN A 140 22.20 3.95 3.31
N ASN A 141 21.69 5.12 2.94
CA ASN A 141 21.31 5.48 1.57
C ASN A 141 20.31 4.50 0.92
N PHE A 142 19.43 3.88 1.72
CA PHE A 142 18.37 3.03 1.16
C PHE A 142 17.42 3.88 0.29
N PRO A 143 17.23 3.60 -1.01
CA PRO A 143 16.62 4.53 -1.94
C PRO A 143 15.08 4.49 -1.88
N VAL A 144 14.50 4.96 -0.78
CA VAL A 144 13.05 4.89 -0.54
C VAL A 144 12.28 6.13 -1.00
N THR A 145 11.04 5.91 -1.42
CA THR A 145 9.99 6.92 -1.54
C THR A 145 8.71 6.40 -0.87
N ILE A 146 8.06 7.27 -0.10
CA ILE A 146 6.83 6.96 0.62
C ILE A 146 5.66 7.60 -0.13
N ILE A 147 4.61 6.84 -0.40
CA ILE A 147 3.35 7.33 -0.99
C ILE A 147 2.24 7.13 0.03
N ARG A 148 1.46 8.18 0.33
CA ARG A 148 0.35 8.17 1.29
C ARG A 148 -1.00 8.36 0.58
N PRO A 149 -1.55 7.34 -0.09
CA PRO A 149 -2.86 7.45 -0.72
C PRO A 149 -3.94 7.74 0.31
N SER A 150 -5.00 8.44 -0.11
CA SER A 150 -6.23 8.54 0.68
C SER A 150 -7.06 7.25 0.54
N HIS A 151 -8.34 7.28 0.91
CA HIS A 151 -9.18 6.11 0.74
C HIS A 151 -9.39 5.83 -0.75
N THR A 152 -8.93 4.68 -1.22
CA THR A 152 -9.05 4.26 -2.61
C THR A 152 -10.19 3.27 -2.78
N TYR A 153 -10.81 3.29 -3.95
CA TYR A 153 -11.92 2.41 -4.29
C TYR A 153 -11.88 2.06 -5.77
N ASP A 154 -12.36 0.86 -6.10
CA ASP A 154 -12.55 0.41 -7.48
C ASP A 154 -13.88 -0.32 -7.58
N THR A 155 -13.93 -1.54 -7.05
CA THR A 155 -15.13 -2.39 -7.04
C THR A 155 -16.00 -2.23 -5.80
N VAL A 156 -15.66 -1.28 -4.93
CA VAL A 156 -16.34 -1.07 -3.65
C VAL A 156 -16.87 0.35 -3.54
N ILE A 157 -17.91 0.51 -2.71
CA ILE A 157 -18.47 1.82 -2.42
C ILE A 157 -17.80 2.30 -1.13
N PRO A 158 -17.01 3.39 -1.16
CA PRO A 158 -16.26 3.86 -0.01
C PRO A 158 -17.22 4.52 0.99
N VAL A 159 -17.80 3.69 1.86
CA VAL A 159 -18.71 4.13 2.91
C VAL A 159 -18.21 3.73 4.28
N VAL A 160 -18.63 4.51 5.25
CA VAL A 160 -18.23 4.38 6.66
C VAL A 160 -18.72 3.07 7.25
N TYR A 161 -19.98 2.74 6.96
CA TYR A 161 -20.67 1.56 7.45
C TYR A 161 -21.03 0.67 6.27
N GLY A 162 -20.23 -0.38 6.16
CA GLY A 162 -20.15 -1.31 5.04
C GLY A 162 -18.80 -1.99 5.14
N GLY A 163 -18.57 -3.01 4.34
CA GLY A 163 -17.24 -3.56 4.15
C GLY A 163 -16.95 -3.67 2.67
N TRP A 164 -15.83 -4.31 2.35
CA TRP A 164 -15.39 -4.48 0.97
C TRP A 164 -16.34 -5.36 0.15
N GLN A 165 -17.24 -6.11 0.81
CA GLN A 165 -18.20 -7.01 0.15
C GLN A 165 -19.64 -6.65 0.48
N GLU A 166 -19.86 -5.85 1.52
CA GLU A 166 -21.16 -5.55 2.09
C GLU A 166 -21.69 -4.21 1.57
N TYR A 167 -22.69 -4.27 0.71
CA TYR A 167 -23.41 -3.11 0.15
C TYR A 167 -24.44 -2.54 1.14
N THR A 168 -24.13 -2.54 2.44
CA THR A 168 -25.08 -2.26 3.52
C THR A 168 -25.81 -0.94 3.33
N ILE A 169 -25.11 0.13 2.94
CA ILE A 169 -25.74 1.44 2.73
C ILE A 169 -26.69 1.44 1.52
N ILE A 170 -26.28 0.81 0.41
CA ILE A 170 -27.07 0.75 -0.82
C ILE A 170 -28.29 -0.13 -0.62
N ASP A 171 -28.15 -1.26 0.06
CA ASP A 171 -29.27 -2.13 0.41
C ASP A 171 -30.31 -1.38 1.27
N ARG A 172 -29.84 -0.63 2.28
CA ARG A 172 -30.72 0.21 3.12
C ARG A 172 -31.46 1.26 2.29
N MET A 173 -30.77 1.97 1.39
CA MET A 173 -31.39 2.93 0.49
C MET A 173 -32.47 2.28 -0.38
N LYS A 174 -32.17 1.13 -1.00
CA LYS A 174 -33.12 0.37 -1.84
C LYS A 174 -34.35 -0.11 -1.06
N LYS A 175 -34.22 -0.36 0.24
CA LYS A 175 -35.30 -0.77 1.14
C LYS A 175 -36.01 0.41 1.84
N GLY A 176 -35.65 1.67 1.53
CA GLY A 176 -36.23 2.85 2.19
C GLY A 176 -35.86 2.95 3.67
N GLN A 177 -34.76 2.33 4.11
CA GLN A 177 -34.30 2.34 5.49
C GLN A 177 -33.40 3.54 5.75
N LYS A 178 -33.33 3.96 7.03
CA LYS A 178 -32.47 5.08 7.48
C LYS A 178 -31.00 4.78 7.25
N ILE A 179 -30.19 5.77 6.91
CA ILE A 179 -28.73 5.62 6.80
C ILE A 179 -28.06 5.93 8.14
N ILE A 180 -26.97 5.23 8.46
CA ILE A 180 -26.16 5.49 9.66
C ILE A 180 -25.13 6.57 9.31
N ILE A 181 -25.14 7.67 10.07
CA ILE A 181 -24.19 8.77 9.94
C ILE A 181 -23.40 8.85 11.24
N HIS A 182 -22.07 8.89 11.14
CA HIS A 182 -21.17 9.07 12.27
C HIS A 182 -21.06 10.55 12.68
N GLY A 183 -21.10 10.78 13.99
CA GLY A 183 -21.08 12.14 14.53
C GLY A 183 -22.23 12.97 13.96
N ASP A 184 -21.89 14.15 13.43
CA ASP A 184 -22.82 15.07 12.78
C ASP A 184 -22.82 14.98 11.24
N GLY A 185 -22.01 14.08 10.65
CA GLY A 185 -21.89 13.90 9.21
C GLY A 185 -21.11 15.00 8.47
N THR A 186 -20.38 15.86 9.18
CA THR A 186 -19.64 16.99 8.58
C THR A 186 -18.15 16.70 8.31
N SER A 187 -17.67 15.52 8.70
CA SER A 187 -16.27 15.14 8.51
C SER A 187 -15.89 15.09 7.04
N LEU A 188 -14.86 15.85 6.66
CA LEU A 188 -14.32 15.81 5.30
C LEU A 188 -13.59 14.48 5.06
N TRP A 189 -13.87 13.88 3.91
CA TRP A 189 -13.30 12.60 3.51
C TRP A 189 -12.78 12.67 2.09
N THR A 190 -11.46 12.60 1.95
CA THR A 190 -10.79 12.53 0.65
C THR A 190 -10.79 11.10 0.13
N LEU A 191 -11.26 10.95 -1.11
CA LEU A 191 -11.18 9.72 -1.89
C LEU A 191 -10.15 9.91 -3.01
N THR A 192 -9.48 8.83 -3.44
CA THR A 192 -8.53 8.85 -4.55
C THR A 192 -8.75 7.66 -5.47
#